data_AF-A0A3R6IIL0-F1
#
_entry.id   AF-A0A3R6IIL0-F1
#
_cell.length_a   1.000
_cell.length_b   1.000
_cell.length_c   1.000
_cell.angle_alpha   90.00
_cell.angle_beta   90.00
_cell.angle_gamma   90.00
#
_symmetry.space_group_name_H-M   'P 1'
#
loop_
_entity.id
_entity.type
_entity.pdbx_description
1 polymer ?
#
loop_
_entity_poly.entity_id
_entity_poly.type
_entity_poly.pdbx_seq_one_letter_code
_entity_poly.pdbx_strand_id
1 'polypeptide(L)'
;MKKKIAIWLFKLARRLYPISVTVFEQKEILEPKVCAKAYSIDKNYIRHYKRDHHVKSMREALREITKETLAQAKKDVLNTIESKIMKQRVYQKDGNTIVEVKVNCYVSKEEG
;
A
#
# COMPACT_ATOMS: atom_id res chain seq x y z
N MET A 1 24.04 48.22 -11.15
CA MET A 1 24.46 48.40 -9.74
C MET A 1 23.40 47.97 -8.71
N LYS A 2 22.13 48.38 -8.83
CA LYS A 2 21.05 48.07 -7.87
C LYS A 2 20.89 46.58 -7.52
N LYS A 3 20.93 45.67 -8.51
CA LYS A 3 20.85 44.21 -8.28
C LYS A 3 22.02 43.65 -7.45
N LYS A 4 23.25 44.16 -7.65
CA LYS A 4 24.43 43.71 -6.90
C LYS A 4 24.35 44.14 -5.43
N ILE A 5 23.86 45.35 -5.17
CA ILE A 5 23.63 45.87 -3.82
C ILE A 5 22.55 45.04 -3.11
N ALA A 6 21.44 44.73 -3.78
CA ALA A 6 20.37 43.90 -3.21
C ALA A 6 20.84 42.49 -2.83
N ILE A 7 21.63 41.84 -3.70
CA ILE A 7 22.21 40.51 -3.42
C ILE A 7 23.19 40.59 -2.24
N TRP A 8 23.98 41.66 -2.15
CA TRP A 8 24.92 41.87 -1.06
C TRP A 8 24.21 42.08 0.28
N LEU A 9 23.17 42.93 0.31
CA LEU A 9 22.32 43.13 1.48
C LEU A 9 21.62 41.85 1.94
N PHE A 10 21.12 41.04 0.99
CA PHE A 10 20.52 39.75 1.31
C PHE A 10 21.53 38.77 1.94
N LYS A 11 22.73 38.68 1.38
CA LYS A 11 23.81 37.85 1.94
C LYS A 11 24.23 38.33 3.34
N LEU A 12 24.30 39.65 3.55
CA LEU A 12 24.62 40.25 4.84
C LEU A 12 23.53 39.95 5.88
N ALA A 13 22.27 40.15 5.52
CA ALA A 13 21.12 39.85 6.37
C ALA A 13 21.07 38.38 6.78
N ARG A 14 21.33 37.46 5.84
CA ARG A 14 21.38 36.01 6.11
C ARG A 14 22.57 35.59 6.99
N ARG A 15 23.64 36.39 7.02
CA ARG A 15 24.81 36.17 7.89
C ARG A 15 24.58 36.71 9.30
N LEU A 16 23.86 37.82 9.43
CA LEU A 16 23.49 38.44 10.71
C LEU A 16 22.32 37.71 11.40
N TYR A 17 21.37 37.21 10.60
CA TYR A 17 20.24 36.40 11.04
C TYR A 17 20.23 35.09 10.24
N PRO A 18 21.05 34.10 10.65
CA PRO A 18 20.97 32.78 10.06
C PRO A 18 19.55 32.25 10.28
N ILE A 19 18.84 31.96 9.19
CA ILE A 19 17.55 31.29 9.24
C ILE A 19 17.84 29.87 9.77
N SER A 20 17.74 29.68 11.08
CA SER A 20 17.65 28.35 11.67
C SER A 20 16.27 27.82 11.34
N VAL A 21 16.15 27.14 10.20
CA VAL A 21 15.02 26.25 10.00
C VAL A 21 15.20 25.17 11.06
N THR A 22 14.34 25.17 12.07
CA THR A 22 14.22 24.05 13.00
C THR A 22 13.85 22.86 12.14
N VAL A 23 14.85 22.02 11.83
CA VAL A 23 14.62 20.72 11.20
C VAL A 23 13.90 19.90 12.27
N PHE A 24 12.56 19.90 12.21
CA PHE A 24 11.78 19.01 13.04
C PHE A 24 12.08 17.60 12.57
N GLU A 25 12.53 16.72 13.48
CA GLU A 25 12.53 15.29 13.21
C GLU A 25 11.10 14.90 12.85
N GLN A 26 10.89 14.54 11.59
CA GLN A 26 9.60 14.07 11.13
C GLN A 26 9.32 12.76 11.85
N LYS A 27 8.47 12.79 12.87
CA LYS A 27 7.97 11.56 13.51
C LYS A 27 7.26 10.77 12.42
N GLU A 28 7.83 9.65 12.01
CA GLU A 28 7.17 8.68 11.14
C GLU A 28 6.06 7.99 11.94
N ILE A 29 4.88 8.63 11.97
CA ILE A 29 3.65 8.16 12.63
C ILE A 29 3.07 6.93 11.90
N LEU A 30 3.51 6.70 10.66
CA LEU A 30 2.88 5.84 9.68
C LEU A 30 3.89 4.81 9.16
N GLU A 31 3.52 3.52 9.21
CA GLU A 31 4.31 2.43 8.64
C GLU A 31 3.58 1.76 7.46
N PRO A 32 4.31 1.40 6.39
CA PRO A 32 3.73 0.62 5.30
C PRO A 32 3.42 -0.80 5.78
N LYS A 33 2.16 -1.22 5.65
CA LYS A 33 1.72 -2.57 6.06
C LYS A 33 1.51 -3.44 4.82
N VAL A 34 2.29 -4.51 4.69
CA VAL A 34 2.20 -5.44 3.55
C VAL A 34 1.23 -6.57 3.88
N CYS A 35 0.16 -6.70 3.09
CA CYS A 35 -0.72 -7.86 3.15
C CYS A 35 -0.27 -8.91 2.14
N ALA A 36 0.09 -10.10 2.62
CA ALA A 36 0.51 -11.22 1.78
C ALA A 36 -0.23 -12.51 2.18
N LYS A 37 -0.50 -13.35 1.18
CA LYS A 37 -1.02 -14.71 1.35
C LYS A 37 -0.17 -15.65 0.50
N ALA A 38 0.22 -16.78 1.09
CA ALA A 38 1.02 -17.80 0.43
C ALA A 38 0.30 -19.15 0.50
N TYR A 39 0.37 -19.92 -0.59
CA TYR A 39 -0.25 -21.24 -0.71
C TYR A 39 0.82 -22.24 -1.13
N SER A 40 0.77 -23.44 -0.55
CA SER A 40 1.62 -24.56 -0.95
C SER A 40 0.87 -25.46 -1.92
N ILE A 41 1.50 -25.82 -3.04
CA ILE A 41 0.99 -26.82 -3.99
C ILE A 41 1.88 -28.04 -3.87
N ASP A 42 1.35 -29.16 -3.37
CA ASP A 42 2.09 -30.40 -3.25
C ASP A 42 1.95 -31.29 -4.49
N LYS A 43 2.82 -32.30 -4.61
CA LYS A 43 2.80 -33.22 -5.77
C LYS A 43 1.52 -34.06 -5.81
N ASN A 44 0.92 -34.35 -4.67
CA ASN A 44 -0.30 -35.16 -4.62
C ASN A 44 -1.49 -34.37 -5.17
N TYR A 45 -1.65 -33.10 -4.79
CA TYR A 45 -2.68 -32.23 -5.35
C TYR A 45 -2.56 -32.12 -6.88
N ILE A 46 -1.35 -31.94 -7.42
CA ILE A 46 -1.16 -31.89 -8.89
C ILE A 46 -1.61 -33.20 -9.55
N ARG A 47 -1.33 -34.36 -8.94
CA ARG A 47 -1.78 -35.67 -9.47
C ARG A 47 -3.29 -35.85 -9.39
N HIS A 48 -3.95 -35.29 -8.37
CA HIS A 48 -5.41 -35.31 -8.26
C HIS A 48 -6.04 -34.40 -9.32
N TYR A 49 -5.60 -33.14 -9.40
CA TYR A 49 -6.06 -32.19 -10.40
C TYR A 49 -5.93 -32.73 -11.84
N LYS A 50 -4.82 -33.39 -12.17
CA LYS A 50 -4.65 -34.05 -13.48
C LYS A 50 -5.69 -35.12 -13.77
N ARG A 51 -6.06 -35.92 -12.77
CA ARG A 51 -7.07 -36.97 -12.91
C ARG A 51 -8.44 -36.36 -13.13
N ASP A 52 -8.77 -35.34 -12.34
CA ASP A 52 -10.08 -34.71 -12.32
C ASP A 52 -10.33 -33.82 -13.55
N HIS A 53 -9.27 -33.24 -14.15
CA HIS A 53 -9.38 -32.34 -15.31
C HIS A 53 -8.77 -32.94 -16.58
N HIS A 54 -8.44 -34.23 -16.57
CA HIS A 54 -7.91 -34.99 -17.70
C HIS A 54 -6.66 -34.39 -18.38
N VAL A 55 -5.85 -33.64 -17.62
CA VAL A 55 -4.61 -33.02 -18.12
C VAL A 55 -3.48 -34.07 -18.16
N LYS A 56 -2.86 -34.26 -19.32
CA LYS A 56 -1.80 -35.27 -19.50
C LYS A 56 -0.45 -34.83 -18.92
N SER A 57 -0.09 -33.56 -19.04
CA SER A 57 1.23 -33.04 -18.62
C SER A 57 1.23 -32.56 -17.17
N MET A 58 2.26 -32.95 -16.41
CA MET A 58 2.49 -32.41 -15.05
C MET A 58 2.77 -30.90 -15.06
N ARG A 59 3.51 -30.44 -16.08
CA ARG A 59 3.88 -29.03 -16.22
C ARG A 59 2.68 -28.16 -16.52
N GLU A 60 1.78 -28.66 -17.36
CA GLU A 60 0.54 -27.98 -17.73
C GLU A 60 -0.40 -27.88 -16.53
N ALA A 61 -0.63 -28.99 -15.82
CA ALA A 61 -1.43 -28.99 -14.60
C ALA A 61 -0.89 -28.03 -13.54
N LEU A 62 0.43 -28.03 -13.29
CA LEU A 62 1.03 -27.08 -12.36
C LEU A 62 0.79 -25.62 -12.80
N ARG A 63 0.88 -25.33 -14.10
CA ARG A 63 0.67 -23.97 -14.62
C ARG A 63 -0.77 -23.50 -14.39
N GLU A 64 -1.75 -24.37 -14.60
CA GLU A 64 -3.16 -24.04 -14.37
C GLU A 64 -3.46 -23.86 -12.88
N ILE A 65 -3.05 -24.80 -12.04
CA ILE A 65 -3.19 -24.70 -10.58
C ILE A 65 -2.52 -23.40 -10.08
N THR A 66 -1.34 -23.05 -10.61
CA THR A 66 -0.66 -21.80 -10.23
C THR A 66 -1.47 -20.57 -10.62
N LYS A 67 -2.16 -20.58 -11.78
CA LYS A 67 -3.02 -19.45 -12.19
C LYS A 67 -4.23 -19.33 -11.26
N GLU A 68 -4.88 -20.44 -10.94
CA GLU A 68 -6.06 -20.47 -10.05
C GLU A 68 -5.69 -20.04 -8.64
N THR A 69 -4.63 -20.61 -8.08
CA THR A 69 -4.13 -20.24 -6.74
C THR A 69 -3.68 -18.79 -6.67
N LEU A 70 -3.09 -18.25 -7.72
CA LEU A 70 -2.73 -16.83 -7.79
C LEU A 70 -3.97 -15.94 -7.84
N ALA A 71 -5.01 -16.32 -8.58
CA ALA A 71 -6.29 -15.60 -8.59
C ALA A 71 -6.94 -15.62 -7.20
N GLN A 72 -6.93 -16.78 -6.53
CA GLN A 72 -7.44 -16.93 -5.18
C GLN A 72 -6.65 -16.10 -4.17
N ALA A 73 -5.31 -16.11 -4.24
CA ALA A 73 -4.44 -15.32 -3.37
C ALA A 73 -4.72 -13.82 -3.50
N LYS A 74 -4.91 -13.32 -4.73
CA LYS A 74 -5.29 -11.92 -4.97
C LYS A 74 -6.63 -11.58 -4.32
N LYS A 75 -7.64 -12.45 -4.49
CA LYS A 75 -8.96 -12.26 -3.88
C LYS A 75 -8.86 -12.22 -2.36
N ASP A 76 -8.10 -13.13 -1.75
CA ASP A 76 -7.96 -13.19 -0.30
C ASP A 76 -7.19 -11.99 0.28
N VAL A 77 -6.21 -11.46 -0.45
CA VAL A 77 -5.55 -10.19 -0.10
C VAL A 77 -6.54 -9.03 -0.16
N LEU A 78 -7.34 -8.92 -1.22
CA LEU A 78 -8.37 -7.87 -1.34
C LEU A 78 -9.41 -7.96 -0.22
N ASN A 79 -9.93 -9.16 0.07
CA ASN A 79 -10.85 -9.37 1.19
C ASN A 79 -10.24 -8.97 2.53
N THR A 80 -8.93 -9.20 2.71
CA THR A 80 -8.21 -8.79 3.93
C THR A 80 -8.11 -7.25 4.01
N ILE A 81 -7.87 -6.58 2.88
CA ILE A 81 -7.86 -5.11 2.80
C ILE A 81 -9.26 -4.55 3.12
N GLU A 82 -10.30 -5.11 2.51
CA GLU A 82 -11.69 -4.69 2.73
C GLU A 82 -12.13 -4.85 4.20
N SER A 83 -11.79 -5.99 4.82
CA SER A 83 -12.22 -6.28 6.20
C SER A 83 -11.42 -5.55 7.27
N LYS A 84 -10.12 -5.32 7.07
CA LYS A 84 -9.23 -4.83 8.14
C LYS A 84 -8.68 -3.42 7.91
N ILE A 85 -8.57 -2.96 6.67
CA ILE A 85 -7.82 -1.75 6.32
C ILE A 85 -8.75 -0.66 5.77
N MET A 86 -9.82 -1.04 5.06
CA MET A 86 -10.81 -0.10 4.56
C MET A 86 -11.63 0.52 5.69
N LYS A 87 -11.72 1.84 5.70
CA LYS A 87 -12.68 2.59 6.51
C LYS A 87 -13.81 3.07 5.62
N GLN A 88 -15.03 2.70 5.96
CA GLN A 88 -16.24 3.16 5.29
C GLN A 88 -16.91 4.24 6.14
N ARG A 89 -17.35 5.32 5.50
CA ARG A 89 -18.18 6.35 6.13
C ARG A 89 -19.36 6.67 5.24
N VAL A 90 -20.54 6.72 5.83
CA VAL A 90 -21.76 7.20 5.20
C VAL A 90 -22.17 8.48 5.91
N TYR A 91 -22.36 9.56 5.18
CA TYR A 91 -22.75 10.84 5.75
C TYR A 91 -23.60 11.67 4.79
N GLN A 92 -24.33 12.64 5.33
CA GLN A 92 -25.15 13.58 4.58
C GLN A 92 -24.38 14.88 4.33
N LYS A 93 -24.35 15.34 3.08
CA LYS A 93 -23.74 16.63 2.71
C LYS A 93 -24.55 17.25 1.58
N ASP A 94 -24.96 18.50 1.75
CA ASP A 94 -25.74 19.27 0.77
C ASP A 94 -27.02 18.54 0.31
N GLY A 95 -27.71 17.87 1.25
CA GLY A 95 -28.93 17.10 0.98
C GLY A 95 -28.72 15.72 0.33
N ASN A 96 -27.48 15.36 -0.01
CA ASN A 96 -27.14 14.08 -0.62
C ASN A 96 -26.53 13.11 0.40
N THR A 97 -26.82 11.82 0.24
CA THR A 97 -26.12 10.76 0.98
C THR A 97 -24.84 10.40 0.25
N ILE A 98 -23.69 10.60 0.90
CA ILE A 98 -22.38 10.26 0.37
C ILE A 98 -21.87 9.00 1.07
N VAL A 99 -21.40 8.04 0.27
CA VAL A 99 -20.69 6.83 0.74
C VAL A 99 -19.22 6.97 0.35
N GLU A 100 -18.35 7.08 1.33
CA GLU A 100 -16.91 7.21 1.14
C GLU A 100 -16.19 5.96 1.64
N VAL A 101 -15.31 5.40 0.82
CA VAL A 101 -14.45 4.26 1.16
C VAL A 101 -12.99 4.68 1.06
N LYS A 102 -12.25 4.55 2.15
CA LYS A 102 -10.82 4.92 2.24
C LYS A 102 -9.99 3.69 2.58
N VAL A 103 -8.90 3.46 1.84
CA VAL A 103 -7.89 2.43 2.15
C VAL A 103 -6.67 3.12 2.77
N ASN A 104 -6.32 2.76 4.00
CA ASN A 104 -5.10 3.27 4.63
C ASN A 104 -3.90 2.37 4.25
N CYS A 105 -3.17 2.75 3.19
CA CYS A 105 -1.93 2.06 2.80
C CYS A 105 -0.80 2.22 3.83
N TYR A 106 -0.92 3.22 4.71
CA TYR A 106 -0.06 3.43 5.85
C TYR A 106 -0.90 3.32 7.12
N VAL A 107 -0.47 2.48 8.06
CA VAL A 107 -1.17 2.25 9.32
C VAL A 107 -0.44 3.04 10.39
N SER A 108 -1.17 3.71 11.30
CA SER A 108 -0.51 4.36 12.43
C SER A 108 0.21 3.30 13.25
N LYS A 109 1.42 3.59 13.71
CA LYS A 109 2.04 2.78 14.77
C LYS A 109 1.00 2.67 15.89
N GLU A 110 0.63 1.44 16.25
CA GLU A 110 -0.27 1.22 17.39
C GLU A 110 0.42 1.84 18.62
N GLU A 111 -0.21 2.85 19.23
CA GLU A 111 0.13 3.25 20.59
C GLU A 111 -0.48 2.17 21.48
N GLY A 112 0.40 1.31 22.01
CA GLY A 112 0.04 0.28 22.99
C GLY A 112 -0.47 0.85 24.30
#